data_AF-A0A1Z4N8X9-F1
#
_entry.id   AF-A0A1Z4N8X9-F1
#
_cell.length_a   1.000
_cell.length_b   1.000
_cell.length_c   1.000
_cell.angle_alpha   90.00
_cell.angle_beta   90.00
_cell.angle_gamma   90.00
#
_symmetry.space_group_name_H-M   'P 1'
#
loop_
_entity.id
_entity.type
_entity.pdbx_description
1 polymer ?
#
loop_
_entity_poly.entity_id
_entity_poly.type
_entity_poly.pdbx_seq_one_letter_code
_entity_poly.pdbx_strand_id
1 'polypeptide(L)'
;MKIKVKNLGALKQAEFMLGDLTIICGCNNTGKTYATYALFGFLYTWQRMFSIPISSDKIEQLLANGVVRLNIQEYIKQSEQIVANGCQAYTQQLPKIFAAQTERFKTTNFQVILDIQNIRLVDRFDLKMRAANAELFSITKSEESTELVVTLLVEKEQVTIPTDVLERIIADALKHIIFERLFPRPFIASAERTGAAIFRKELNFARNRLLEEMGQVDKNIDPRELLLKDYDDYALPIKTNVDFIRQLESIVKKSSFIAEHHKDVLDDFADIIGGEYTVTRNDELYYVPKGKRVRLSMDESSSAVRSLLDIGFYLRHEAQLGDLLMVDEPEMNLHPENQRRVARLFARLVNLGIKVFITTHSDYIIKELNTLIMLNQDKTHLKRIAEEEGYRPAELISPEKIKVYIAEEAPIILEGKTKRIKCQTLTPADINLELGIEARSFDTTIETMNRIQEAIVWGQD
;
A
#
# COMPACT_ATOMS: atom_id res chain seq x y z
N MET A 1 -10.74 -8.34 -0.90
CA MET A 1 -10.76 -7.58 -2.17
C MET A 1 -10.02 -8.38 -3.23
N LYS A 2 -10.61 -8.61 -4.40
CA LYS A 2 -10.00 -9.33 -5.52
C LYS A 2 -9.66 -8.36 -6.66
N ILE A 3 -8.49 -8.49 -7.24
CA ILE A 3 -7.95 -7.63 -8.30
C ILE A 3 -7.82 -8.48 -9.56
N LYS A 4 -8.29 -7.93 -10.68
CA LYS A 4 -8.10 -8.48 -12.02
C LYS A 4 -7.39 -7.46 -12.89
N VAL A 5 -6.37 -7.91 -13.60
CA VAL A 5 -5.64 -7.09 -14.58
C VAL A 5 -5.55 -7.81 -15.92
N LYS A 6 -5.62 -7.05 -17.02
CA LYS A 6 -5.37 -7.52 -18.38
C LYS A 6 -4.44 -6.56 -19.10
N ASN A 7 -3.53 -7.11 -19.91
CA ASN A 7 -2.54 -6.38 -20.70
C ASN A 7 -1.87 -5.25 -19.91
N LEU A 8 -1.34 -5.54 -18.72
CA LEU A 8 -0.67 -4.58 -17.85
C LEU A 8 0.81 -4.92 -17.79
N GLY A 9 1.63 -4.21 -18.55
CA GLY A 9 3.06 -4.52 -18.66
C GLY A 9 3.30 -5.94 -19.15
N ALA A 10 4.06 -6.72 -18.39
CA ALA A 10 4.30 -8.13 -18.69
C ALA A 10 3.06 -9.02 -18.50
N LEU A 11 2.10 -8.62 -17.65
CA LEU A 11 0.94 -9.45 -17.31
C LEU A 11 -0.08 -9.43 -18.45
N LYS A 12 -0.30 -10.60 -19.07
CA LYS A 12 -1.30 -10.73 -20.12
C LYS A 12 -2.72 -10.71 -19.54
N GLN A 13 -2.93 -11.51 -18.50
CA GLN A 13 -4.11 -11.52 -17.67
C GLN A 13 -3.73 -12.14 -16.33
N ALA A 14 -4.06 -11.50 -15.22
CA ALA A 14 -3.79 -12.03 -13.88
C ALA A 14 -4.92 -11.68 -12.92
N GLU A 15 -5.09 -12.53 -11.91
CA GLU A 15 -6.06 -12.36 -10.83
C GLU A 15 -5.38 -12.68 -9.50
N PHE A 16 -5.54 -11.79 -8.53
CA PHE A 16 -5.02 -12.00 -7.17
C PHE A 16 -5.93 -11.36 -6.13
N MET A 17 -5.85 -11.82 -4.89
CA MET A 17 -6.65 -11.36 -3.77
C MET A 17 -5.75 -10.75 -2.72
N LEU A 18 -6.17 -9.60 -2.20
CA LEU A 18 -5.51 -8.98 -1.05
C LEU A 18 -5.94 -9.73 0.23
N GLY A 19 -5.01 -10.49 0.81
CA GLY A 19 -5.10 -11.09 2.14
C GLY A 19 -4.54 -10.16 3.23
N ASP A 20 -4.29 -10.71 4.42
CA ASP A 20 -3.62 -9.96 5.49
C ASP A 20 -2.10 -9.90 5.25
N LEU A 21 -1.49 -11.02 4.86
CA LEU A 21 -0.18 -11.06 4.22
C LEU A 21 -0.35 -11.49 2.76
N THR A 22 0.00 -10.61 1.83
CA THR A 22 -0.04 -10.90 0.39
C THR A 22 1.37 -10.86 -0.19
N ILE A 23 1.74 -11.90 -0.94
CA ILE A 23 3.09 -12.05 -1.49
C ILE A 23 2.95 -12.30 -2.99
N ILE A 24 3.67 -11.53 -3.79
CA ILE A 24 3.91 -11.87 -5.20
C ILE A 24 5.39 -12.23 -5.35
N CYS A 25 5.68 -13.50 -5.58
CA CYS A 25 7.04 -13.99 -5.76
C CYS A 25 7.34 -14.37 -7.22
N GLY A 26 8.62 -14.47 -7.58
CA GLY A 26 9.06 -14.94 -8.89
C GLY A 26 10.22 -14.13 -9.48
N CYS A 27 10.66 -14.51 -10.68
CA CYS A 27 11.81 -13.90 -11.35
C CYS A 27 11.61 -12.42 -11.70
N ASN A 28 12.70 -11.73 -12.03
CA ASN A 28 12.65 -10.36 -12.53
C ASN A 28 11.91 -10.29 -13.87
N ASN A 29 11.31 -9.12 -14.16
CA ASN A 29 10.62 -8.84 -15.42
C ASN A 29 9.35 -9.70 -15.70
N THR A 30 8.73 -10.25 -14.65
CA THR A 30 7.52 -11.10 -14.73
C THR A 30 6.22 -10.35 -14.42
N GLY A 31 6.28 -9.04 -14.12
CA GLY A 31 5.09 -8.21 -13.88
C GLY A 31 4.77 -7.92 -12.41
N LYS A 32 5.61 -8.33 -11.46
CA LYS A 32 5.45 -8.05 -10.02
C LYS A 32 5.27 -6.56 -9.70
N THR A 33 6.19 -5.72 -10.20
CA THR A 33 6.14 -4.26 -10.03
C THR A 33 4.88 -3.66 -10.66
N TYR A 34 4.44 -4.17 -11.82
CA TYR A 34 3.21 -3.72 -12.46
C TYR A 34 1.97 -4.01 -11.60
N ALA A 35 1.86 -5.22 -11.03
CA ALA A 35 0.76 -5.54 -10.12
C ALA A 35 0.78 -4.66 -8.87
N THR A 36 1.96 -4.46 -8.29
CA THR A 36 2.18 -3.65 -7.08
C THR A 36 1.79 -2.19 -7.31
N TYR A 37 2.31 -1.58 -8.37
CA TYR A 37 2.10 -0.16 -8.66
C TYR A 37 0.65 0.11 -9.06
N ALA A 38 0.01 -0.81 -9.80
CA ALA A 38 -1.39 -0.69 -10.13
C ALA A 38 -2.31 -0.84 -8.91
N LEU A 39 -2.00 -1.75 -7.98
CA LEU A 39 -2.74 -1.85 -6.72
C LEU A 39 -2.55 -0.60 -5.85
N PHE A 40 -1.30 -0.16 -5.65
CA PHE A 40 -0.99 1.02 -4.85
C PHE A 40 -1.70 2.25 -5.43
N GLY A 41 -1.57 2.50 -6.73
CA GLY A 41 -2.18 3.65 -7.39
C GLY A 41 -3.70 3.66 -7.26
N PHE A 42 -4.34 2.49 -7.30
CA PHE A 42 -5.79 2.38 -7.11
C PHE A 42 -6.16 2.75 -5.67
N LEU A 43 -5.52 2.11 -4.69
CA LEU A 43 -5.78 2.37 -3.26
C LEU A 43 -5.45 3.82 -2.87
N TYR A 44 -4.48 4.44 -3.51
CA TYR A 44 -4.10 5.84 -3.26
C TYR A 44 -5.09 6.84 -3.87
N THR A 45 -5.83 6.46 -4.92
CA THR A 45 -6.65 7.40 -5.71
C THR A 45 -8.14 7.08 -5.78
N TRP A 46 -8.60 5.96 -5.21
CA TRP A 46 -9.99 5.46 -5.38
C TRP A 46 -11.06 6.51 -5.06
N GLN A 47 -10.88 7.32 -3.99
CA GLN A 47 -11.83 8.36 -3.60
C GLN A 47 -12.08 9.38 -4.72
N ARG A 48 -11.03 9.68 -5.51
CA ARG A 48 -11.08 10.60 -6.66
C ARG A 48 -11.65 9.92 -7.91
N MET A 49 -11.47 8.60 -8.05
CA MET A 49 -11.93 7.83 -9.20
C MET A 49 -13.41 7.46 -9.09
N PHE A 50 -13.91 7.29 -7.86
CA PHE A 50 -15.29 6.92 -7.61
C PHE A 50 -16.18 8.14 -7.76
N SER A 51 -17.29 7.98 -8.46
CA SER A 51 -18.32 9.01 -8.62
C SER A 51 -19.64 8.49 -8.09
N ILE A 52 -20.25 9.26 -7.19
CA ILE A 52 -21.58 8.99 -6.65
C ILE A 52 -22.47 10.15 -7.10
N PRO A 53 -23.37 9.94 -8.07
CA PRO A 53 -24.27 11.01 -8.51
C PRO A 53 -25.26 11.33 -7.40
N ILE A 54 -25.40 12.61 -7.08
CA ILE A 54 -26.42 13.12 -6.16
C ILE A 54 -27.55 13.70 -7.02
N SER A 55 -28.78 13.26 -6.77
CA SER A 55 -29.96 13.77 -7.51
C SER A 55 -30.09 15.28 -7.31
N SER A 56 -30.32 16.02 -8.39
CA SER A 56 -30.54 17.47 -8.36
C SER A 56 -31.72 17.85 -7.46
N ASP A 57 -32.78 17.03 -7.41
CA ASP A 57 -33.91 17.20 -6.50
C ASP A 57 -33.48 17.22 -5.01
N LYS A 58 -32.47 16.42 -4.63
CA LYS A 58 -31.94 16.42 -3.26
C LYS A 58 -31.17 17.69 -2.94
N ILE A 59 -30.46 18.24 -3.92
CA ILE A 59 -29.74 19.51 -3.77
C ILE A 59 -30.72 20.67 -3.68
N GLU A 60 -31.75 20.68 -4.54
CA GLU A 60 -32.83 21.67 -4.51
C GLU A 60 -33.58 21.63 -3.17
N GLN A 61 -33.90 20.45 -2.65
CA GLN A 61 -34.49 20.27 -1.32
C GLN A 61 -33.60 20.81 -0.21
N LEU A 62 -32.29 20.55 -0.26
CA LEU A 62 -31.34 21.06 0.73
C LEU A 62 -31.31 22.60 0.72
N LEU A 63 -31.25 23.21 -0.46
CA LEU A 63 -31.25 24.67 -0.61
C LEU A 63 -32.60 25.31 -0.24
N ALA A 64 -33.71 24.64 -0.52
CA ALA A 64 -35.05 25.14 -0.22
C ALA A 64 -35.38 25.04 1.28
N ASN A 65 -35.16 23.88 1.88
CA ASN A 65 -35.62 23.53 3.22
C ASN A 65 -34.53 23.64 4.30
N GLY A 66 -33.27 23.82 3.91
CA GLY A 66 -32.12 23.85 4.82
C GLY A 66 -31.67 22.47 5.31
N VAL A 67 -32.40 21.40 5.01
CA VAL A 67 -32.04 20.03 5.41
C VAL A 67 -32.48 19.02 4.35
N VAL A 68 -31.64 18.02 4.10
CA VAL A 68 -32.00 16.84 3.31
C VAL A 68 -31.54 15.57 4.03
N ARG A 69 -32.32 14.50 3.88
CA ARG A 69 -31.99 13.16 4.37
C ARG A 69 -31.80 12.23 3.19
N LEU A 70 -30.69 11.51 3.19
CA LEU A 70 -30.30 10.57 2.15
C LEU A 70 -30.25 9.17 2.75
N ASN A 71 -30.95 8.23 2.11
CA ASN A 71 -30.91 6.82 2.51
C ASN A 71 -29.65 6.15 1.92
N ILE A 72 -28.68 5.83 2.77
CA ILE A 72 -27.41 5.23 2.34
C ILE A 72 -27.63 3.89 1.63
N GLN A 73 -28.70 3.15 1.98
CA GLN A 73 -29.02 1.85 1.37
C GLN A 73 -29.28 1.94 -0.14
N GLU A 74 -29.77 3.08 -0.64
CA GLU A 74 -29.98 3.29 -2.08
C GLU A 74 -28.65 3.30 -2.83
N TYR A 75 -27.61 3.89 -2.24
CA TYR A 75 -26.27 3.95 -2.80
C TYR A 75 -25.52 2.63 -2.65
N ILE A 76 -25.75 1.88 -1.57
CA ILE A 76 -25.17 0.54 -1.38
C ILE A 76 -25.60 -0.40 -2.52
N LYS A 77 -26.87 -0.36 -2.94
CA LYS A 77 -27.39 -1.15 -4.07
C LYS A 77 -26.69 -0.86 -5.39
N GLN A 78 -26.08 0.32 -5.52
CA GLN A 78 -25.35 0.76 -6.72
C GLN A 78 -23.83 0.52 -6.61
N SER A 79 -23.33 -0.02 -5.50
CA SER A 79 -21.89 -0.17 -5.24
C SER A 79 -21.14 -0.92 -6.33
N GLU A 80 -21.74 -1.97 -6.90
CA GLU A 80 -21.14 -2.72 -8.02
C GLU A 80 -20.86 -1.83 -9.22
N GLN A 81 -21.85 -1.01 -9.60
CA GLN A 81 -21.71 -0.07 -10.72
C GLN A 81 -20.74 1.06 -10.39
N ILE A 82 -20.77 1.59 -9.17
CA ILE A 82 -19.85 2.65 -8.70
C ILE A 82 -18.40 2.17 -8.79
N VAL A 83 -18.11 0.96 -8.28
CA VAL A 83 -16.78 0.35 -8.31
C VAL A 83 -16.36 0.07 -9.75
N ALA A 84 -17.25 -0.49 -10.58
CA ALA A 84 -16.96 -0.77 -11.99
C ALA A 84 -16.60 0.50 -12.77
N ASN A 85 -17.37 1.58 -12.60
CA ASN A 85 -17.10 2.88 -13.21
C ASN A 85 -15.79 3.48 -12.68
N GLY A 86 -15.55 3.38 -11.37
CA GLY A 86 -14.30 3.83 -10.74
C GLY A 86 -13.08 3.09 -11.29
N CYS A 87 -13.18 1.77 -11.51
CA CYS A 87 -12.12 0.98 -12.15
C CYS A 87 -11.88 1.36 -13.62
N GLN A 88 -12.93 1.70 -14.37
CA GLN A 88 -12.78 2.22 -15.73
C GLN A 88 -12.06 3.58 -15.73
N ALA A 89 -12.47 4.50 -14.87
CA ALA A 89 -11.82 5.80 -14.69
C ALA A 89 -10.35 5.64 -14.28
N TYR A 90 -10.07 4.74 -13.33
CA TYR A 90 -8.73 4.43 -12.87
C TYR A 90 -7.84 3.84 -13.99
N THR A 91 -8.40 2.95 -14.82
CA THR A 91 -7.68 2.36 -15.96
C THR A 91 -7.16 3.46 -16.91
N GLN A 92 -7.92 4.54 -17.10
CA GLN A 92 -7.49 5.69 -17.92
C GLN A 92 -6.40 6.55 -17.24
N GLN A 93 -6.23 6.46 -15.91
CA GLN A 93 -5.18 7.17 -15.18
C GLN A 93 -3.87 6.38 -15.09
N LEU A 94 -3.87 5.08 -15.42
CA LEU A 94 -2.66 4.25 -15.35
C LEU A 94 -1.42 4.85 -16.04
N PRO A 95 -1.51 5.51 -17.22
CA PRO A 95 -0.34 6.19 -17.81
C PRO A 95 0.33 7.19 -16.86
N LYS A 96 -0.47 7.96 -16.10
CA LYS A 96 0.03 8.90 -15.09
C LYS A 96 0.57 8.19 -13.86
N ILE A 97 -0.11 7.13 -13.39
CA ILE A 97 0.35 6.33 -12.25
C ILE A 97 1.74 5.73 -12.52
N PHE A 98 2.00 5.33 -13.75
CA PHE A 98 3.26 4.71 -14.16
C PHE A 98 4.28 5.69 -14.74
N ALA A 99 3.96 6.99 -14.86
CA ALA A 99 4.77 7.97 -15.61
C ALA A 99 5.20 7.43 -16.99
N ALA A 100 4.24 6.91 -17.75
CA ALA A 100 4.49 6.17 -18.98
C ALA A 100 3.53 6.58 -20.11
N GLN A 101 3.95 6.32 -21.35
CA GLN A 101 3.19 6.65 -22.55
C GLN A 101 1.82 5.97 -22.59
N THR A 102 0.76 6.74 -22.88
CA THR A 102 -0.63 6.27 -22.97
C THR A 102 -0.84 5.10 -23.92
N GLU A 103 -0.06 5.04 -25.02
CA GLU A 103 -0.11 3.93 -26.00
C GLU A 103 0.06 2.55 -25.37
N ARG A 104 0.90 2.45 -24.32
CA ARG A 104 1.18 1.17 -23.62
C ARG A 104 -0.04 0.64 -22.86
N PHE A 105 -1.03 1.49 -22.57
CA PHE A 105 -2.19 1.16 -21.74
C PHE A 105 -3.51 1.06 -22.51
N LYS A 106 -3.51 1.26 -23.83
CA LYS A 106 -4.73 1.26 -24.66
C LYS A 106 -5.59 0.00 -24.55
N THR A 107 -4.93 -1.15 -24.33
CA THR A 107 -5.61 -2.45 -24.20
C THR A 107 -5.65 -2.95 -22.76
N THR A 108 -5.17 -2.14 -21.82
CA THR A 108 -5.14 -2.48 -20.40
C THR A 108 -6.54 -2.41 -19.81
N ASN A 109 -6.81 -3.32 -18.90
CA ASN A 109 -8.02 -3.28 -18.09
C ASN A 109 -7.66 -3.61 -16.64
N PHE A 110 -8.07 -2.75 -15.71
CA PHE A 110 -7.93 -2.97 -14.28
C PHE A 110 -9.33 -3.04 -13.66
N GLN A 111 -9.56 -4.04 -12.81
CA GLN A 111 -10.84 -4.24 -12.14
C GLN A 111 -10.62 -4.68 -10.70
N VAL A 112 -11.52 -4.22 -9.83
CA VAL A 112 -11.61 -4.64 -8.44
C VAL A 112 -12.99 -5.26 -8.21
N ILE A 113 -12.99 -6.45 -7.63
CA ILE A 113 -14.18 -7.17 -7.23
C ILE A 113 -14.22 -7.19 -5.70
N LEU A 114 -15.30 -6.64 -5.16
CA LEU A 114 -15.58 -6.56 -3.73
C LEU A 114 -16.71 -7.51 -3.36
N ASP A 115 -16.71 -7.98 -2.11
CA ASP A 115 -17.87 -8.63 -1.53
C ASP A 115 -18.87 -7.57 -1.05
N ILE A 116 -19.75 -7.18 -1.96
CA ILE A 116 -20.67 -6.05 -1.76
C ILE A 116 -21.87 -6.44 -0.90
N GLN A 117 -22.11 -7.74 -0.70
CA GLN A 117 -23.18 -8.23 0.16
C GLN A 117 -22.88 -8.00 1.65
N ASN A 118 -21.60 -7.82 2.00
CA ASN A 118 -21.12 -7.67 3.37
C ASN A 118 -20.47 -6.30 3.64
N ILE A 119 -20.94 -5.23 2.98
CA ILE A 119 -20.44 -3.87 3.23
C ILE A 119 -20.73 -3.47 4.67
N ARG A 120 -19.67 -3.20 5.44
CA ARG A 120 -19.75 -2.60 6.77
C ARG A 120 -19.59 -1.09 6.65
N LEU A 121 -20.68 -0.36 6.90
CA LEU A 121 -20.66 1.10 6.90
C LEU A 121 -19.80 1.64 8.04
N VAL A 122 -19.30 2.86 7.89
CA VAL A 122 -18.75 3.62 9.02
C VAL A 122 -19.87 3.89 10.04
N ASP A 123 -19.62 3.56 11.32
CA ASP A 123 -20.67 3.54 12.35
C ASP A 123 -21.22 4.95 12.60
N ARG A 124 -20.33 5.94 12.76
CA ARG A 124 -20.69 7.35 12.95
C ARG A 124 -19.89 8.23 11.99
N PHE A 125 -20.55 9.26 11.45
CA PHE A 125 -19.91 10.26 10.61
C PHE A 125 -20.37 11.66 11.03
N ASP A 126 -19.43 12.60 11.16
CA ASP A 126 -19.71 14.00 11.46
C ASP A 126 -18.69 14.85 10.70
N LEU A 127 -19.19 15.67 9.78
CA LEU A 127 -18.41 16.64 9.04
C LEU A 127 -19.08 18.00 9.19
N LYS A 128 -18.34 18.98 9.68
CA LYS A 128 -18.77 20.38 9.74
C LYS A 128 -17.86 21.23 8.89
N MET A 129 -18.45 22.01 7.98
CA MET A 129 -17.70 22.95 7.17
C MET A 129 -17.89 24.36 7.67
N ARG A 130 -16.79 25.09 7.77
CA ARG A 130 -16.74 26.45 8.28
C ARG A 130 -16.09 27.37 7.27
N ALA A 131 -16.62 28.58 7.11
CA ALA A 131 -15.95 29.67 6.42
C ALA A 131 -15.77 30.83 7.39
N ALA A 132 -14.52 31.28 7.56
CA ALA A 132 -14.12 32.17 8.65
C ALA A 132 -14.61 31.62 10.01
N ASN A 133 -15.60 32.28 10.62
CA ASN A 133 -16.18 31.91 11.92
C ASN A 133 -17.63 31.38 11.83
N ALA A 134 -18.19 31.22 10.63
CA ALA A 134 -19.56 30.72 10.42
C ALA A 134 -19.54 29.24 10.00
N GLU A 135 -20.38 28.42 10.62
CA GLU A 135 -20.64 27.05 10.14
C GLU A 135 -21.55 27.12 8.92
N LEU A 136 -21.06 26.64 7.77
CA LEU A 136 -21.79 26.69 6.50
C LEU A 136 -22.82 25.56 6.41
N PHE A 137 -22.38 24.34 6.70
CA PHE A 137 -23.24 23.17 6.71
C PHE A 137 -22.60 22.03 7.51
N SER A 138 -23.44 21.06 7.88
CA SER A 138 -23.03 19.82 8.54
C SER A 138 -23.57 18.60 7.81
N ILE A 139 -22.78 17.53 7.78
CA ILE A 139 -23.17 16.20 7.33
C ILE A 139 -23.00 15.24 8.49
N THR A 140 -24.07 14.57 8.89
CA THR A 140 -24.07 13.67 10.04
C THR A 140 -24.72 12.33 9.73
N LYS A 141 -24.14 11.27 10.28
CA LYS A 141 -24.69 9.92 10.35
C LYS A 141 -24.56 9.44 11.79
N SER A 142 -25.69 9.13 12.41
CA SER A 142 -25.71 8.56 13.76
C SER A 142 -25.27 7.10 13.76
N GLU A 143 -24.86 6.59 14.92
CA GLU A 143 -24.56 5.17 15.13
C GLU A 143 -25.73 4.29 14.70
N GLU A 144 -25.43 3.18 14.02
CA GLU A 144 -26.40 2.18 13.50
C GLU A 144 -27.44 2.72 12.49
N SER A 145 -27.51 4.03 12.26
CA SER A 145 -28.41 4.63 11.28
C SER A 145 -27.90 4.44 9.86
N THR A 146 -28.82 4.21 8.93
CA THR A 146 -28.58 4.21 7.48
C THR A 146 -28.99 5.53 6.82
N GLU A 147 -29.29 6.55 7.61
CA GLU A 147 -29.60 7.89 7.11
C GLU A 147 -28.40 8.82 7.24
N LEU A 148 -28.09 9.52 6.14
CA LEU A 148 -27.16 10.64 6.11
C LEU A 148 -27.98 11.94 6.12
N VAL A 149 -27.79 12.75 7.16
CA VAL A 149 -28.48 14.03 7.32
C VAL A 149 -27.53 15.15 6.95
N VAL A 150 -27.91 15.96 5.96
CA VAL A 150 -27.16 17.13 5.51
C VAL A 150 -27.97 18.37 5.88
N THR A 151 -27.35 19.32 6.57
CA THR A 151 -28.02 20.53 7.10
C THR A 151 -27.22 21.76 6.73
N LEU A 152 -27.86 22.75 6.09
CA LEU A 152 -27.30 24.09 5.91
C LEU A 152 -27.44 24.85 7.23
N LEU A 153 -26.33 25.44 7.68
CA LEU A 153 -26.24 26.14 8.97
C LEU A 153 -26.13 27.67 8.78
N VAL A 154 -26.21 28.15 7.55
CA VAL A 154 -26.24 29.57 7.19
C VAL A 154 -27.64 30.05 6.82
N GLU A 155 -27.96 31.28 7.19
CA GLU A 155 -29.13 32.00 6.67
C GLU A 155 -28.94 32.25 5.16
N LYS A 156 -30.00 32.06 4.36
CA LYS A 156 -30.00 32.10 2.88
C LYS A 156 -29.36 33.35 2.26
N GLU A 157 -29.22 34.43 3.02
CA GLU A 157 -28.81 35.75 2.55
C GLU A 157 -27.31 36.04 2.70
N GLN A 158 -26.55 35.20 3.42
CA GLN A 158 -25.14 35.50 3.77
C GLN A 158 -24.09 34.79 2.91
N VAL A 159 -24.38 33.59 2.36
CA VAL A 159 -23.40 32.80 1.58
C VAL A 159 -24.10 31.99 0.49
N THR A 160 -23.71 32.19 -0.77
CA THR A 160 -24.11 31.33 -1.90
C THR A 160 -23.10 30.20 -2.10
N ILE A 161 -23.49 28.97 -1.80
CA ILE A 161 -22.65 27.79 -2.05
C ILE A 161 -23.00 27.23 -3.43
N PRO A 162 -22.03 27.07 -4.34
CA PRO A 162 -22.27 26.46 -5.64
C PRO A 162 -22.80 25.02 -5.52
N THR A 163 -23.73 24.63 -6.39
CA THR A 163 -24.40 23.32 -6.33
C THR A 163 -23.43 22.17 -6.55
N ASP A 164 -22.46 22.34 -7.45
CA ASP A 164 -21.40 21.37 -7.74
C ASP A 164 -20.52 21.10 -6.50
N VAL A 165 -20.28 22.12 -5.67
CA VAL A 165 -19.54 21.99 -4.43
C VAL A 165 -20.33 21.17 -3.42
N LEU A 166 -21.65 21.43 -3.26
CA LEU A 166 -22.52 20.64 -2.38
C LEU A 166 -22.61 19.18 -2.83
N GLU A 167 -22.83 18.93 -4.11
CA GLU A 167 -22.87 17.58 -4.69
C GLU A 167 -21.58 16.82 -4.39
N ARG A 168 -20.43 17.46 -4.63
CA ARG A 168 -19.12 16.85 -4.38
C ARG A 168 -18.92 16.47 -2.92
N ILE A 169 -19.27 17.36 -1.99
CA ILE A 169 -19.02 17.12 -0.56
C ILE A 169 -19.94 16.02 -0.02
N ILE A 170 -21.21 16.00 -0.45
CA ILE A 170 -22.14 14.93 -0.12
C ILE A 170 -21.66 13.60 -0.71
N ALA A 171 -21.22 13.60 -1.98
CA ALA A 171 -20.67 12.42 -2.63
C ALA A 171 -19.42 11.90 -1.91
N ASP A 172 -18.50 12.77 -1.50
CA ASP A 172 -17.29 12.40 -0.77
C ASP A 172 -17.62 11.83 0.62
N ALA A 173 -18.61 12.39 1.32
CA ALA A 173 -19.12 11.83 2.57
C ALA A 173 -19.70 10.42 2.38
N LEU A 174 -20.53 10.20 1.34
CA LEU A 174 -21.07 8.88 1.03
C LEU A 174 -19.96 7.88 0.66
N LYS A 175 -18.96 8.29 -0.12
CA LYS A 175 -17.81 7.45 -0.45
C LYS A 175 -17.09 6.97 0.81
N HIS A 176 -16.80 7.89 1.73
CA HIS A 176 -16.16 7.57 3.00
C HIS A 176 -17.02 6.60 3.83
N ILE A 177 -18.32 6.87 3.96
CA ILE A 177 -19.21 6.02 4.76
C ILE A 177 -19.33 4.60 4.20
N ILE A 178 -19.38 4.45 2.88
CA ILE A 178 -19.65 3.16 2.21
C ILE A 178 -18.36 2.36 1.98
N PHE A 179 -17.28 3.00 1.54
CA PHE A 179 -16.12 2.32 0.97
C PHE A 179 -14.85 2.39 1.82
N GLU A 180 -14.74 3.31 2.79
CA GLU A 180 -13.50 3.50 3.58
C GLU A 180 -13.03 2.20 4.26
N ARG A 181 -13.96 1.42 4.84
CA ARG A 181 -13.66 0.14 5.50
C ARG A 181 -13.26 -0.99 4.53
N LEU A 182 -13.45 -0.82 3.22
CA LEU A 182 -13.14 -1.82 2.19
C LEU A 182 -11.74 -1.65 1.59
N PHE A 183 -11.20 -0.43 1.65
CA PHE A 183 -9.92 -0.07 1.05
C PHE A 183 -8.93 0.35 2.13
N PRO A 184 -7.91 -0.47 2.43
CA PRO A 184 -6.92 -0.09 3.42
C PRO A 184 -6.08 1.09 2.93
N ARG A 185 -5.64 1.94 3.87
CA ARG A 185 -4.73 3.05 3.58
C ARG A 185 -3.35 2.48 3.18
N PRO A 186 -2.87 2.74 1.95
CA PRO A 186 -1.60 2.17 1.50
C PRO A 186 -0.41 3.03 1.95
N PHE A 187 0.65 2.39 2.43
CA PHE A 187 2.00 2.94 2.53
C PHE A 187 2.93 2.11 1.66
N ILE A 188 3.89 2.73 0.95
CA ILE A 188 4.81 2.00 0.09
C ILE A 188 6.28 2.33 0.35
N ALA A 189 7.07 1.29 0.57
CA ALA A 189 8.52 1.31 0.47
C ALA A 189 8.90 0.76 -0.92
N SER A 190 9.20 1.66 -1.86
CA SER A 190 9.46 1.31 -3.27
C SER A 190 10.83 0.62 -3.44
N ALA A 191 11.09 0.01 -4.60
CA ALA A 191 12.41 -0.53 -4.91
C ALA A 191 13.51 0.56 -4.92
N GLU A 192 13.15 1.81 -5.24
CA GLU A 192 14.05 2.96 -5.32
C GLU A 192 14.31 3.66 -3.97
N ARG A 193 13.78 3.12 -2.87
CA ARG A 193 13.89 3.70 -1.52
C ARG A 193 15.31 4.00 -1.07
N THR A 194 16.27 3.18 -1.48
CA THR A 194 17.69 3.40 -1.15
C THR A 194 18.21 4.68 -1.80
N GLY A 195 17.83 4.94 -3.06
CA GLY A 195 18.20 6.17 -3.76
C GLY A 195 17.52 7.40 -3.15
N ALA A 196 16.24 7.30 -2.81
CA ALA A 196 15.49 8.38 -2.15
C ALA A 196 16.14 8.78 -0.80
N ALA A 197 16.62 7.80 -0.02
CA ALA A 197 17.30 8.05 1.24
C ALA A 197 18.64 8.78 1.08
N ILE A 198 19.43 8.41 0.07
CA ILE A 198 20.76 8.99 -0.20
C ILE A 198 20.61 10.43 -0.70
N PHE A 199 19.85 10.64 -1.77
CA PHE A 199 19.75 11.93 -2.46
C PHE A 199 18.72 12.90 -1.85
N ARG A 200 18.35 12.68 -0.59
CA ARG A 200 17.32 13.44 0.11
C ARG A 200 17.61 14.94 0.13
N LYS A 201 18.88 15.32 0.37
CA LYS A 201 19.29 16.73 0.46
C LYS A 201 19.23 17.41 -0.90
N GLU A 202 19.72 16.74 -1.94
CA GLU A 202 19.71 17.19 -3.34
C GLU A 202 18.28 17.38 -3.85
N LEU A 203 17.39 16.42 -3.55
CA LEU A 203 15.97 16.49 -3.89
C LEU A 203 15.27 17.67 -3.22
N ASN A 204 15.63 17.98 -1.97
CA ASN A 204 15.12 19.16 -1.26
C ASN A 204 15.65 20.46 -1.85
N PHE A 205 16.95 20.52 -2.16
CA PHE A 205 17.58 21.68 -2.78
C PHE A 205 16.97 22.00 -4.15
N ALA A 206 16.79 20.99 -5.00
CA ALA A 206 16.18 21.17 -6.32
C ALA A 206 14.77 21.79 -6.22
N ARG A 207 13.90 21.29 -5.32
CA ARG A 207 12.56 21.87 -5.14
C ARG A 207 12.62 23.29 -4.60
N ASN A 208 13.45 23.56 -3.60
CA ASN A 208 13.52 24.90 -3.00
C ASN A 208 14.01 25.93 -4.00
N ARG A 209 15.01 25.58 -4.82
CA ARG A 209 15.48 26.41 -5.93
C ARG A 209 14.37 26.71 -6.95
N LEU A 210 13.58 25.69 -7.33
CA LEU A 210 12.44 25.89 -8.21
C LEU A 210 11.41 26.85 -7.60
N LEU A 211 11.08 26.69 -6.30
CA LEU A 211 10.18 27.61 -5.59
C LEU A 211 10.71 29.04 -5.54
N GLU A 212 12.02 29.23 -5.39
CA GLU A 212 12.66 30.55 -5.42
C GLU A 212 12.62 31.17 -6.82
N GLU A 213 12.93 30.39 -7.86
CA GLU A 213 12.82 30.82 -9.26
C GLU A 213 11.37 31.19 -9.60
N MET A 214 10.39 30.43 -9.11
CA MET A 214 8.95 30.73 -9.24
C MET A 214 8.53 32.03 -8.54
N GLY A 215 9.17 32.39 -7.43
CA GLY A 215 8.94 33.66 -6.74
C GLY A 215 9.38 34.88 -7.55
N GLN A 216 10.17 34.68 -8.62
CA GLN A 216 10.70 35.73 -9.50
C GLN A 216 10.07 35.76 -10.90
N VAL A 217 9.22 34.79 -11.26
CA VAL A 217 8.57 34.73 -12.58
C VAL A 217 7.23 35.48 -12.57
N ASP A 218 7.00 36.28 -13.61
CA ASP A 218 5.86 37.18 -13.79
C ASP A 218 4.49 36.46 -13.74
N LYS A 219 3.45 37.22 -13.32
CA LYS A 219 2.10 36.79 -12.86
C LYS A 219 1.20 35.94 -13.79
N ASN A 220 1.71 35.37 -14.88
CA ASN A 220 0.89 34.69 -15.90
C ASN A 220 1.09 33.17 -16.00
N ILE A 221 1.77 32.53 -15.05
CA ILE A 221 1.83 31.07 -14.98
C ILE A 221 1.32 30.62 -13.61
N ASP A 222 0.32 29.73 -13.58
CA ASP A 222 -0.22 29.20 -12.32
C ASP A 222 0.91 28.44 -11.59
N PRO A 223 1.35 28.89 -10.40
CA PRO A 223 2.39 28.21 -9.62
C PRO A 223 2.10 26.72 -9.40
N ARG A 224 0.81 26.33 -9.44
CA ARG A 224 0.37 24.93 -9.33
C ARG A 224 0.69 24.09 -10.56
N GLU A 225 0.62 24.64 -11.77
CA GLU A 225 0.97 23.91 -13.01
C GLU A 225 2.48 23.68 -13.15
N LEU A 226 3.31 24.61 -12.67
CA LEU A 226 4.78 24.48 -12.66
C LEU A 226 5.28 23.47 -11.61
N LEU A 227 4.67 23.42 -10.42
CA LEU A 227 4.99 22.41 -9.39
C LEU A 227 4.67 20.97 -9.82
N LEU A 228 3.75 20.81 -10.77
CA LEU A 228 3.39 19.52 -11.33
C LEU A 228 4.34 19.09 -12.45
N LYS A 229 4.99 20.03 -13.16
CA LYS A 229 5.87 19.75 -14.30
C LYS A 229 7.13 18.95 -13.96
N ASP A 230 7.70 19.12 -12.77
CA ASP A 230 8.98 18.47 -12.41
C ASP A 230 8.84 17.02 -11.91
N TYR A 231 7.62 16.48 -11.79
CA TYR A 231 7.39 15.15 -11.23
C TYR A 231 6.51 14.23 -12.10
N ASP A 232 6.32 14.57 -13.37
CA ASP A 232 5.66 13.67 -14.33
C ASP A 232 6.58 12.51 -14.79
N ASP A 233 7.85 12.50 -14.36
CA ASP A 233 8.86 11.51 -14.78
C ASP A 233 8.92 10.25 -13.89
N TYR A 234 8.33 10.28 -12.68
CA TYR A 234 8.35 9.14 -11.77
C TYR A 234 6.96 8.53 -11.57
N ALA A 235 6.90 7.19 -11.55
CA ALA A 235 5.71 6.49 -11.17
C ALA A 235 5.24 6.92 -9.77
N LEU A 236 3.92 7.01 -9.57
CA LEU A 236 3.29 7.49 -8.34
C LEU A 236 3.81 6.81 -7.06
N PRO A 237 4.06 5.48 -7.02
CA PRO A 237 4.65 4.84 -5.85
C PRO A 237 6.04 5.37 -5.47
N ILE A 238 6.90 5.61 -6.47
CA ILE A 238 8.24 6.17 -6.28
C ILE A 238 8.13 7.61 -5.80
N LYS A 239 7.26 8.40 -6.45
CA LYS A 239 7.00 9.79 -6.04
C LYS A 239 6.54 9.88 -4.59
N THR A 240 5.59 9.05 -4.18
CA THR A 240 5.06 9.04 -2.81
C THR A 240 6.13 8.64 -1.80
N ASN A 241 6.99 7.70 -2.16
CA ASN A 241 8.13 7.29 -1.33
C ASN A 241 9.17 8.41 -1.17
N VAL A 242 9.53 9.10 -2.27
CA VAL A 242 10.41 10.28 -2.23
C VAL A 242 9.79 11.39 -1.38
N ASP A 243 8.51 11.68 -1.56
CA ASP A 243 7.81 12.72 -0.79
C ASP A 243 7.78 12.40 0.71
N PHE A 244 7.63 11.12 1.07
CA PHE A 244 7.72 10.64 2.46
C PHE A 244 9.11 10.92 3.06
N ILE A 245 10.19 10.49 2.39
CA ILE A 245 11.57 10.71 2.84
C ILE A 245 11.87 12.21 2.98
N ARG A 246 11.33 13.05 2.13
CA ARG A 246 11.56 14.49 2.22
C ARG A 246 10.91 15.11 3.45
N GLN A 247 9.81 14.54 3.92
CA GLN A 247 9.01 15.07 5.03
C GLN A 247 9.39 14.49 6.40
N LEU A 248 10.52 13.77 6.53
CA LEU A 248 10.85 13.11 7.80
C LEU A 248 10.87 14.05 9.01
N GLU A 249 11.29 15.31 8.88
CA GLU A 249 11.24 16.29 9.98
C GLU A 249 9.84 16.52 10.56
N SER A 250 8.80 16.49 9.71
CA SER A 250 7.41 16.66 10.14
C SER A 250 6.84 15.33 10.64
N ILE A 251 7.22 14.23 10.01
CA ILE A 251 6.78 12.88 10.37
C ILE A 251 7.27 12.50 11.77
N VAL A 252 8.52 12.81 12.15
CA VAL A 252 9.05 12.46 13.49
C VAL A 252 8.30 13.11 14.65
N LYS A 253 7.49 14.15 14.39
CA LYS A 253 6.66 14.83 15.39
C LYS A 253 5.40 14.02 15.74
N LYS A 254 5.08 13.00 14.95
CA LYS A 254 3.95 12.08 15.17
C LYS A 254 4.41 10.81 15.91
N SER A 255 3.46 10.07 16.45
CA SER A 255 3.65 8.75 17.05
C SER A 255 2.64 7.78 16.44
N SER A 256 3.07 6.57 16.13
CA SER A 256 2.19 5.51 15.65
C SER A 256 1.61 4.68 16.80
N PHE A 257 0.57 3.89 16.53
CA PHE A 257 0.05 2.96 17.54
C PHE A 257 1.09 1.90 17.93
N ILE A 258 1.99 1.53 17.00
CA ILE A 258 3.11 0.60 17.25
C ILE A 258 4.09 1.22 18.25
N ALA A 259 4.46 2.48 18.07
CA ALA A 259 5.37 3.16 19.01
C ALA A 259 4.78 3.31 20.41
N GLU A 260 3.46 3.50 20.49
CA GLU A 260 2.74 3.68 21.75
C GLU A 260 2.53 2.36 22.50
N HIS A 261 2.16 1.29 21.79
CA HIS A 261 1.66 0.04 22.41
C HIS A 261 2.53 -1.20 22.15
N HIS A 262 3.45 -1.17 21.19
CA HIS A 262 4.22 -2.33 20.72
C HIS A 262 5.71 -2.01 20.55
N LYS A 263 6.34 -1.50 21.61
CA LYS A 263 7.77 -1.12 21.61
C LYS A 263 8.70 -2.28 21.25
N ASP A 264 8.32 -3.49 21.62
CA ASP A 264 9.03 -4.73 21.30
C ASP A 264 9.09 -5.03 19.79
N VAL A 265 8.19 -4.47 18.98
CA VAL A 265 8.29 -4.50 17.50
C VAL A 265 9.38 -3.53 17.02
N LEU A 266 9.49 -2.36 17.65
CA LEU A 266 10.52 -1.39 17.33
C LEU A 266 11.92 -1.87 17.76
N ASP A 267 12.00 -2.59 18.88
CA ASP A 267 13.23 -3.20 19.36
C ASP A 267 13.72 -4.30 18.39
N ASP A 268 12.82 -5.17 17.92
CA ASP A 268 13.15 -6.16 16.88
C ASP A 268 13.62 -5.49 15.59
N PHE A 269 12.95 -4.41 15.18
CA PHE A 269 13.38 -3.64 14.00
C PHE A 269 14.75 -2.99 14.20
N ALA A 270 15.02 -2.44 15.39
CA ALA A 270 16.34 -1.90 15.74
C ALA A 270 17.43 -2.98 15.69
N ASP A 271 17.11 -4.22 16.06
CA ASP A 271 18.01 -5.36 15.96
C ASP A 271 18.25 -5.84 14.52
N ILE A 272 17.28 -5.67 13.62
CA ILE A 272 17.44 -5.94 12.18
C ILE A 272 18.43 -4.96 11.56
N ILE A 273 18.26 -3.66 11.83
CA ILE A 273 19.14 -2.63 11.26
C ILE A 273 20.48 -2.51 12.01
N GLY A 274 20.52 -2.97 13.27
CA GLY A 274 21.70 -2.93 14.15
C GLY A 274 21.90 -1.60 14.87
N GLY A 275 20.84 -0.81 15.09
CA GLY A 275 20.91 0.55 15.62
C GLY A 275 19.59 1.31 15.52
N GLU A 276 19.65 2.65 15.49
CA GLU A 276 18.47 3.53 15.43
C GLU A 276 18.66 4.70 14.45
N TYR A 277 17.55 5.18 13.88
CA TYR A 277 17.52 6.43 13.12
C TYR A 277 17.22 7.62 14.02
N THR A 278 17.84 8.75 13.72
CA THR A 278 17.59 10.02 14.42
C THR A 278 17.50 11.16 13.42
N VAL A 279 16.58 12.09 13.64
CA VAL A 279 16.44 13.32 12.84
C VAL A 279 16.71 14.51 13.75
N THR A 280 17.59 15.41 13.33
CA THR A 280 17.87 16.64 14.07
C THR A 280 16.84 17.73 13.79
N ARG A 281 16.85 18.80 14.59
CA ARG A 281 16.00 19.97 14.34
C ARG A 281 16.31 20.71 13.03
N ASN A 282 17.48 20.48 12.45
CA ASN A 282 17.89 21.06 11.16
C ASN A 282 17.59 20.11 9.99
N ASP A 283 16.66 19.17 10.20
CA ASP A 283 16.27 18.14 9.23
C ASP A 283 17.41 17.21 8.78
N GLU A 284 18.43 17.02 9.63
CA GLU A 284 19.52 16.10 9.32
C GLU A 284 19.22 14.69 9.81
N LEU A 285 19.30 13.73 8.91
CA LEU A 285 19.06 12.31 9.18
C LEU A 285 20.37 11.60 9.48
N TYR A 286 20.42 10.91 10.62
CA TYR A 286 21.55 10.11 11.06
C TYR A 286 21.12 8.71 11.48
N TYR A 287 22.05 7.77 11.32
CA TYR A 287 21.99 6.44 11.89
C TYR A 287 22.98 6.30 13.05
N VAL A 288 22.53 5.71 14.16
CA VAL A 288 23.33 5.47 15.36
C VAL A 288 23.43 3.97 15.58
N PRO A 289 24.61 3.34 15.32
CA PRO A 289 24.77 1.90 15.54
C PRO A 289 24.61 1.53 17.02
N LYS A 290 24.01 0.38 17.28
CA LYS A 290 23.78 -0.15 18.63
C LYS A 290 25.09 -0.22 19.42
N GLY A 291 25.09 0.34 20.62
CA GLY A 291 26.26 0.37 21.51
C GLY A 291 27.39 1.32 21.09
N LYS A 292 27.23 2.10 20.01
CA LYS A 292 28.22 3.09 19.56
C LYS A 292 27.68 4.51 19.76
N ARG A 293 28.57 5.47 20.01
CA ARG A 293 28.23 6.90 20.14
C ARG A 293 28.38 7.68 18.83
N VAL A 294 28.86 7.04 17.77
CA VAL A 294 29.03 7.67 16.45
C VAL A 294 27.68 7.86 15.78
N ARG A 295 27.50 9.01 15.15
CA ARG A 295 26.37 9.29 14.25
C ARG A 295 26.87 9.23 12.83
N LEU A 296 26.26 8.39 12.02
CA LEU A 296 26.60 8.20 10.61
C LEU A 296 25.55 8.89 9.75
N SER A 297 25.97 9.65 8.75
CA SER A 297 25.03 10.11 7.71
C SER A 297 24.48 8.91 6.92
N MET A 298 23.46 9.14 6.09
CA MET A 298 22.98 8.07 5.20
C MET A 298 24.05 7.62 4.22
N ASP A 299 24.94 8.51 3.77
CA ASP A 299 26.06 8.18 2.88
C ASP A 299 27.14 7.30 3.54
N GLU A 300 27.23 7.37 4.87
CA GLU A 300 28.18 6.60 5.69
C GLU A 300 27.57 5.29 6.24
N SER A 301 26.24 5.15 6.24
CA SER A 301 25.55 3.97 6.75
C SER A 301 25.55 2.81 5.75
N SER A 302 25.32 1.57 6.19
CA SER A 302 25.24 0.43 5.27
C SER A 302 24.02 0.51 4.35
N SER A 303 24.07 -0.18 3.20
CA SER A 303 22.96 -0.24 2.25
C SER A 303 21.70 -0.89 2.86
N ALA A 304 21.85 -1.87 3.76
CA ALA A 304 20.74 -2.44 4.54
C ALA A 304 20.03 -1.41 5.42
N VAL A 305 20.81 -0.55 6.10
CA VAL A 305 20.27 0.53 6.94
C VAL A 305 19.53 1.55 6.06
N ARG A 306 20.01 1.84 4.85
CA ARG A 306 19.32 2.76 3.93
C ARG A 306 18.02 2.15 3.40
N SER A 307 18.03 0.88 3.02
CA SER A 307 16.87 0.21 2.41
C SER A 307 15.71 -0.01 3.39
N LEU A 308 15.97 -0.01 4.70
CA LEU A 308 14.94 -0.18 5.73
C LEU A 308 14.44 1.14 6.33
N LEU A 309 14.97 2.28 5.89
CA LEU A 309 14.65 3.60 6.42
C LEU A 309 13.13 3.87 6.43
N ASP A 310 12.47 3.70 5.30
CA ASP A 310 11.03 3.95 5.16
C ASP A 310 10.19 3.15 6.16
N ILE A 311 10.52 1.87 6.29
CA ILE A 311 9.82 0.93 7.16
C ILE A 311 10.01 1.37 8.61
N GLY A 312 11.23 1.75 9.01
CA GLY A 312 11.51 2.22 10.36
C GLY A 312 10.71 3.46 10.75
N PHE A 313 10.64 4.46 9.87
CA PHE A 313 9.87 5.68 10.11
C PHE A 313 8.37 5.43 10.05
N TYR A 314 7.89 4.59 9.12
CA TYR A 314 6.49 4.17 9.08
C TYR A 314 6.07 3.52 10.40
N LEU A 315 6.82 2.52 10.84
CA LEU A 315 6.55 1.79 12.08
C LEU A 315 6.51 2.71 13.29
N ARG A 316 7.40 3.69 13.39
CA ARG A 316 7.49 4.57 14.56
C ARG A 316 6.50 5.73 14.54
N HIS A 317 6.14 6.24 13.37
CA HIS A 317 5.48 7.55 13.26
C HIS A 317 4.16 7.58 12.48
N GLU A 318 3.92 6.64 11.55
CA GLU A 318 2.75 6.71 10.67
C GLU A 318 1.81 5.51 10.78
N ALA A 319 2.28 4.35 11.24
CA ALA A 319 1.50 3.12 11.24
C ALA A 319 0.16 3.28 12.01
N GLN A 320 -0.92 2.84 11.37
CA GLN A 320 -2.27 2.81 11.91
C GLN A 320 -2.88 1.40 11.76
N LEU A 321 -3.82 1.06 12.64
CA LEU A 321 -4.54 -0.21 12.59
C LEU A 321 -5.32 -0.30 11.26
N GLY A 322 -5.20 -1.43 10.56
CA GLY A 322 -5.87 -1.65 9.27
C GLY A 322 -5.15 -1.07 8.05
N ASP A 323 -3.99 -0.42 8.23
CA ASP A 323 -3.13 0.00 7.12
C ASP A 323 -2.70 -1.17 6.22
N LEU A 324 -2.29 -0.84 4.99
CA LEU A 324 -1.57 -1.75 4.11
C LEU A 324 -0.12 -1.26 3.92
N LEU A 325 0.83 -1.95 4.54
CA LEU A 325 2.26 -1.78 4.30
C LEU A 325 2.67 -2.56 3.04
N MET A 326 3.02 -1.84 1.97
CA MET A 326 3.52 -2.40 0.72
C MET A 326 5.04 -2.27 0.66
N VAL A 327 5.78 -3.36 0.45
CA VAL A 327 7.25 -3.34 0.35
C VAL A 327 7.70 -4.07 -0.90
N ASP A 328 8.36 -3.33 -1.81
CA ASP A 328 8.91 -3.92 -3.04
C ASP A 328 10.31 -4.47 -2.77
N GLU A 329 10.52 -5.77 -2.97
CA GLU A 329 11.80 -6.47 -2.74
C GLU A 329 12.42 -6.14 -1.35
N PRO A 330 11.75 -6.51 -0.24
CA PRO A 330 12.24 -6.25 1.12
C PRO A 330 13.64 -6.82 1.38
N GLU A 331 14.05 -7.87 0.64
CA GLU A 331 15.35 -8.51 0.72
C GLU A 331 16.53 -7.68 0.18
N MET A 332 16.27 -6.61 -0.59
CA MET A 332 17.32 -5.81 -1.21
C MET A 332 18.33 -5.32 -0.17
N ASN A 333 19.61 -5.61 -0.43
CA ASN A 333 20.75 -5.28 0.42
C ASN A 333 20.79 -5.97 1.80
N LEU A 334 19.93 -6.97 2.07
CA LEU A 334 19.90 -7.67 3.34
C LEU A 334 20.66 -9.00 3.30
N HIS A 335 21.41 -9.28 4.36
CA HIS A 335 21.96 -10.61 4.63
C HIS A 335 20.82 -11.62 4.83
N PRO A 336 20.97 -12.91 4.45
CA PRO A 336 19.92 -13.93 4.63
C PRO A 336 19.33 -13.98 6.05
N GLU A 337 20.15 -13.80 7.08
CA GLU A 337 19.67 -13.73 8.46
C GLU A 337 18.66 -12.58 8.68
N ASN A 338 18.95 -11.39 8.14
CA ASN A 338 18.05 -10.25 8.24
C ASN A 338 16.81 -10.40 7.36
N GLN A 339 16.90 -11.11 6.23
CA GLN A 339 15.73 -11.46 5.42
C GLN A 339 14.75 -12.32 6.24
N ARG A 340 15.25 -13.30 7.00
CA ARG A 340 14.43 -14.10 7.93
C ARG A 340 13.80 -13.22 9.02
N ARG A 341 14.58 -12.35 9.66
CA ARG A 341 14.06 -11.44 10.71
C ARG A 341 12.99 -10.48 10.17
N VAL A 342 13.15 -9.97 8.95
CA VAL A 342 12.14 -9.14 8.27
C VAL A 342 10.86 -9.93 7.98
N ALA A 343 10.97 -11.20 7.58
CA ALA A 343 9.79 -12.07 7.42
C ALA A 343 9.03 -12.27 8.74
N ARG A 344 9.75 -12.50 9.85
CA ARG A 344 9.14 -12.56 11.20
C ARG A 344 8.46 -11.25 11.57
N LEU A 345 9.11 -10.11 11.32
CA LEU A 345 8.54 -8.78 11.54
C LEU A 345 7.22 -8.62 10.79
N PHE A 346 7.16 -8.95 9.49
CA PHE A 346 5.92 -8.86 8.72
C PHE A 346 4.79 -9.74 9.28
N ALA A 347 5.09 -10.97 9.71
CA ALA A 347 4.10 -11.83 10.35
C ALA A 347 3.56 -11.22 11.66
N ARG A 348 4.43 -10.60 12.46
CA ARG A 348 4.02 -9.87 13.67
C ARG A 348 3.12 -8.69 13.35
N LEU A 349 3.45 -7.87 12.35
CA LEU A 349 2.63 -6.73 11.94
C LEU A 349 1.23 -7.17 11.50
N VAL A 350 1.14 -8.29 10.77
CA VAL A 350 -0.12 -8.92 10.37
C VAL A 350 -0.94 -9.36 11.58
N ASN A 351 -0.31 -9.95 12.59
CA ASN A 351 -0.99 -10.31 13.83
C ASN A 351 -1.43 -9.09 14.66
N LEU A 352 -0.80 -7.94 14.48
CA LEU A 352 -1.19 -6.66 15.08
C LEU A 352 -2.26 -5.90 14.26
N GLY A 353 -2.73 -6.46 13.15
CA GLY A 353 -3.79 -5.87 12.34
C GLY A 353 -3.31 -4.88 11.26
N ILE A 354 -2.00 -4.83 10.97
CA ILE A 354 -1.47 -4.16 9.78
C ILE A 354 -1.40 -5.18 8.65
N LYS A 355 -2.02 -4.89 7.51
CA LYS A 355 -1.89 -5.72 6.32
C LYS A 355 -0.53 -5.49 5.69
N VAL A 356 0.08 -6.54 5.15
CA VAL A 356 1.37 -6.48 4.49
C VAL A 356 1.25 -7.03 3.08
N PHE A 357 1.78 -6.29 2.10
CA PHE A 357 1.90 -6.72 0.72
C PHE A 357 3.38 -6.65 0.32
N ILE A 358 3.96 -7.76 -0.13
CA ILE A 358 5.35 -7.77 -0.58
C ILE A 358 5.49 -8.39 -1.97
N THR A 359 6.46 -7.90 -2.71
CA THR A 359 7.03 -8.58 -3.87
C THR A 359 8.41 -9.07 -3.48
N THR A 360 8.76 -10.30 -3.87
CA THR A 360 10.07 -10.84 -3.48
C THR A 360 10.61 -11.85 -4.48
N HIS A 361 11.93 -11.94 -4.57
CA HIS A 361 12.68 -13.02 -5.18
C HIS A 361 13.49 -13.82 -4.13
N SER A 362 13.23 -13.60 -2.84
CA SER A 362 13.94 -14.26 -1.75
C SER A 362 13.29 -15.57 -1.33
N ASP A 363 14.00 -16.67 -1.60
CA ASP A 363 13.69 -17.98 -1.03
C ASP A 363 13.80 -17.98 0.52
N TYR A 364 14.69 -17.19 1.11
CA TYR A 364 14.83 -17.08 2.56
C TYR A 364 13.57 -16.51 3.24
N ILE A 365 12.93 -15.51 2.63
CA ILE A 365 11.67 -14.95 3.13
C ILE A 365 10.56 -16.01 3.08
N ILE A 366 10.43 -16.71 1.95
CA ILE A 366 9.41 -17.75 1.78
C ILE A 366 9.62 -18.90 2.76
N LYS A 367 10.85 -19.39 2.91
CA LYS A 367 11.19 -20.48 3.85
C LYS A 367 10.98 -20.08 5.31
N GLU A 368 11.28 -18.84 5.67
CA GLU A 368 11.01 -18.38 7.03
C GLU A 368 9.50 -18.33 7.31
N LEU A 369 8.71 -17.82 6.36
CA LEU A 369 7.24 -17.84 6.48
C LEU A 369 6.69 -19.27 6.56
N ASN A 370 7.25 -20.23 5.80
CA ASN A 370 6.91 -21.66 5.94
C ASN A 370 7.18 -22.15 7.36
N THR A 371 8.32 -21.78 7.93
CA THR A 371 8.65 -22.13 9.32
C THR A 371 7.61 -21.56 10.30
N LEU A 372 7.21 -20.30 10.14
CA LEU A 372 6.20 -19.66 11.00
C LEU A 372 4.81 -20.30 10.85
N ILE A 373 4.44 -20.75 9.65
CA ILE A 373 3.20 -21.49 9.39
C ILE A 373 3.25 -22.87 10.07
N MET A 374 4.33 -23.62 9.83
CA MET A 374 4.48 -24.98 10.31
C MET A 374 4.55 -25.04 11.84
N LEU A 375 5.21 -24.07 12.47
CA LEU A 375 5.27 -23.94 13.93
C LEU A 375 3.93 -23.56 14.57
N ASN A 376 2.96 -23.04 13.81
CA ASN A 376 1.64 -22.64 14.30
C ASN A 376 0.67 -23.83 14.54
N GLN A 377 1.20 -25.04 14.67
CA GLN A 377 0.43 -26.24 14.98
C GLN A 377 0.49 -26.56 16.47
N ASP A 378 -0.60 -27.09 17.02
CA ASP A 378 -0.67 -27.49 18.43
C ASP A 378 -0.02 -28.87 18.68
N LYS A 379 1.29 -28.97 18.45
CA LYS A 379 2.08 -30.20 18.69
C LYS A 379 3.23 -29.91 19.65
N THR A 380 3.41 -30.76 20.67
CA THR A 380 4.39 -30.54 21.76
C THR A 380 5.82 -30.40 21.27
N HIS A 381 6.23 -31.17 20.26
CA HIS A 381 7.60 -31.09 19.72
C HIS A 381 7.85 -29.79 18.94
N LEU A 382 6.83 -29.23 18.27
CA LEU A 382 6.97 -27.97 17.54
C LEU A 382 7.07 -26.77 18.48
N LYS A 383 6.32 -26.77 19.59
CA LYS A 383 6.47 -25.75 20.64
C LYS A 383 7.88 -25.76 21.23
N ARG A 384 8.46 -26.94 21.44
CA ARG A 384 9.85 -27.08 21.90
C ARG A 384 10.84 -26.51 20.88
N ILE A 385 10.71 -26.84 19.60
CA ILE A 385 11.57 -26.29 18.53
C ILE A 385 11.44 -24.77 18.48
N ALA A 386 10.22 -24.23 18.58
CA ALA A 386 10.01 -22.78 18.61
C ALA A 386 10.75 -22.12 19.78
N GLU A 387 10.70 -22.70 20.98
CA GLU A 387 11.43 -22.20 22.15
C GLU A 387 12.95 -22.29 21.97
N GLU A 388 13.46 -23.43 21.48
CA GLU A 388 14.90 -23.67 21.26
C GLU A 388 15.51 -22.70 20.22
N GLU A 389 14.77 -22.42 19.14
CA GLU A 389 15.20 -21.55 18.03
C GLU A 389 14.77 -20.08 18.20
N GLY A 390 14.17 -19.72 19.35
CA GLY A 390 13.81 -18.35 19.70
C GLY A 390 12.65 -17.75 18.90
N TYR A 391 11.73 -18.58 18.42
CA TYR A 391 10.47 -18.15 17.80
C TYR A 391 9.44 -17.76 18.85
N ARG A 392 8.71 -16.66 18.61
CA ARG A 392 7.70 -16.15 19.55
C ARG A 392 6.30 -16.49 19.06
N PRO A 393 5.33 -16.78 19.95
CA PRO A 393 3.94 -17.00 19.54
C PRO A 393 3.34 -15.86 18.71
N ALA A 394 3.76 -14.61 18.94
CA ALA A 394 3.33 -13.44 18.18
C ALA A 394 3.81 -13.42 16.72
N GLU A 395 4.83 -14.22 16.37
CA GLU A 395 5.38 -14.35 15.02
C GLU A 395 4.66 -15.43 14.20
N LEU A 396 3.97 -16.36 14.86
CA LEU A 396 3.31 -17.48 14.21
C LEU A 396 2.10 -16.99 13.39
N ILE A 397 1.91 -17.57 12.21
CA ILE A 397 0.89 -17.11 11.27
C ILE A 397 0.13 -18.28 10.69
N SER A 398 -1.18 -18.11 10.47
CA SER A 398 -2.03 -19.17 9.94
C SER A 398 -2.11 -19.09 8.41
N PRO A 399 -2.27 -20.22 7.70
CA PRO A 399 -2.37 -20.24 6.24
C PRO A 399 -3.48 -19.34 5.67
N GLU A 400 -4.57 -19.14 6.41
CA GLU A 400 -5.72 -18.37 5.96
C GLU A 400 -5.41 -16.88 5.83
N LYS A 401 -4.47 -16.37 6.65
CA LYS A 401 -4.00 -14.98 6.62
C LYS A 401 -3.06 -14.69 5.46
N ILE A 402 -2.49 -15.73 4.84
CA ILE A 402 -1.46 -15.60 3.80
C ILE A 402 -2.05 -15.89 2.43
N LYS A 403 -1.69 -15.07 1.44
CA LYS A 403 -1.94 -15.30 0.02
C LYS A 403 -0.64 -15.14 -0.73
N VAL A 404 -0.19 -16.19 -1.42
CA VAL A 404 1.02 -16.16 -2.23
C VAL A 404 0.66 -16.37 -3.70
N TYR A 405 1.25 -15.56 -4.55
CA TYR A 405 1.09 -15.61 -6.00
C TYR A 405 2.45 -15.68 -6.67
N ILE A 406 2.63 -16.63 -7.58
CA ILE A 406 3.85 -16.81 -8.36
C ILE A 406 3.68 -16.08 -9.69
N ALA A 407 4.58 -15.16 -10.00
CA ALA A 407 4.65 -14.47 -11.28
C ALA A 407 5.46 -15.31 -12.27
N GLU A 408 4.75 -16.00 -13.17
CA GLU A 408 5.32 -16.99 -14.09
C GLU A 408 4.55 -17.11 -15.40
N GLU A 409 5.16 -17.80 -16.37
CA GLU A 409 4.46 -18.19 -17.60
C GLU A 409 3.67 -19.46 -17.38
N ALA A 410 2.36 -19.33 -17.19
CA ALA A 410 1.47 -20.47 -16.98
C ALA A 410 0.43 -20.60 -18.10
N PRO A 411 -0.03 -21.83 -18.41
CA PRO A 411 -1.12 -22.05 -19.33
C PRO A 411 -2.47 -21.69 -18.68
N ILE A 412 -3.03 -20.53 -19.04
CA ILE A 412 -4.33 -20.06 -18.54
C ILE A 412 -5.39 -19.95 -19.63
N ILE A 413 -6.66 -20.05 -19.25
CA ILE A 413 -7.79 -19.71 -20.13
C ILE A 413 -8.03 -18.20 -20.02
N LEU A 414 -7.73 -17.47 -21.09
CA LEU A 414 -8.01 -16.04 -21.15
C LEU A 414 -9.53 -15.80 -21.14
N GLU A 415 -9.95 -14.67 -20.58
CA GLU A 415 -11.37 -14.34 -20.51
C GLU A 415 -11.99 -14.26 -21.92
N GLY A 416 -13.15 -14.91 -22.10
CA GLY A 416 -13.81 -15.02 -23.40
C GLY A 416 -13.15 -16.00 -24.39
N LYS A 417 -12.18 -16.81 -23.94
CA LYS A 417 -11.56 -17.89 -24.74
C LYS A 417 -11.84 -19.25 -24.10
N THR A 418 -11.70 -20.31 -24.89
CA THR A 418 -11.90 -21.71 -24.44
C THR A 418 -10.60 -22.50 -24.40
N LYS A 419 -9.59 -22.11 -25.19
CA LYS A 419 -8.27 -22.76 -25.24
C LYS A 419 -7.32 -22.11 -24.24
N ARG A 420 -6.50 -22.93 -23.58
CA ARG A 420 -5.38 -22.47 -22.74
C ARG A 420 -4.28 -21.88 -23.61
N ILE A 421 -3.72 -20.76 -23.18
CA ILE A 421 -2.58 -20.10 -23.80
C ILE A 421 -1.52 -19.91 -22.72
N LYS A 422 -0.27 -20.24 -23.03
CA LYS A 422 0.86 -19.96 -22.15
C LYS A 422 1.19 -18.47 -22.23
N CYS A 423 1.10 -17.76 -21.11
CA CYS A 423 1.44 -16.35 -21.03
C CYS A 423 1.82 -15.97 -19.59
N GLN A 424 2.46 -14.82 -19.43
CA GLN A 424 2.80 -14.28 -18.12
C GLN A 424 1.54 -13.91 -17.34
N THR A 425 1.42 -14.46 -16.13
CA THR A 425 0.27 -14.33 -15.22
C THR A 425 0.74 -14.45 -13.76
N LEU A 426 -0.21 -14.39 -12.84
CA LEU A 426 -0.02 -14.72 -11.43
C LEU A 426 -0.78 -16.02 -11.11
N THR A 427 -0.07 -17.05 -10.69
CA THR A 427 -0.65 -18.33 -10.24
C THR A 427 -0.69 -18.36 -8.71
N PRO A 428 -1.82 -18.72 -8.07
CA PRO A 428 -1.84 -18.89 -6.62
C PRO A 428 -0.97 -20.08 -6.22
N ALA A 429 -0.18 -19.92 -5.16
CA ALA A 429 0.54 -21.04 -4.54
C ALA A 429 -0.39 -21.80 -3.58
N ASP A 430 -0.17 -23.11 -3.47
CA ASP A 430 -0.82 -23.92 -2.45
C ASP A 430 -0.18 -23.65 -1.09
N ILE A 431 -1.01 -23.48 -0.05
CA ILE A 431 -0.56 -23.17 1.30
C ILE A 431 -1.30 -24.06 2.29
N ASN A 432 -0.57 -24.80 3.11
CA ASN A 432 -1.16 -25.61 4.16
C ASN A 432 -0.29 -25.63 5.43
N LEU A 433 -0.87 -26.07 6.55
CA LEU A 433 -0.19 -26.08 7.85
C LEU A 433 1.03 -27.03 7.88
N GLU A 434 1.04 -28.09 7.08
CA GLU A 434 2.06 -29.15 7.17
C GLU A 434 3.28 -28.88 6.28
N LEU A 435 3.07 -28.38 5.06
CA LEU A 435 4.11 -28.13 4.06
C LEU A 435 4.43 -26.65 3.89
N GLY A 436 3.65 -25.75 4.50
CA GLY A 436 3.79 -24.31 4.28
C GLY A 436 3.30 -23.91 2.89
N ILE A 437 4.03 -22.97 2.27
CA ILE A 437 3.82 -22.40 0.93
C ILE A 437 4.62 -23.23 -0.09
N GLU A 438 3.95 -23.75 -1.11
CA GLU A 438 4.57 -24.42 -2.26
C GLU A 438 4.94 -23.41 -3.35
N ALA A 439 6.17 -22.86 -3.28
CA ALA A 439 6.66 -21.82 -4.19
C ALA A 439 7.59 -22.35 -5.29
N ARG A 440 7.00 -23.01 -6.31
CA ARG A 440 7.70 -23.71 -7.40
C ARG A 440 8.75 -22.90 -8.16
N SER A 441 8.62 -21.56 -8.16
CA SER A 441 9.53 -20.66 -8.87
C SER A 441 10.98 -20.73 -8.40
N PHE A 442 11.22 -21.12 -7.15
CA PHE A 442 12.57 -21.17 -6.57
C PHE A 442 13.21 -22.55 -6.68
N ASP A 443 12.39 -23.60 -6.74
CA ASP A 443 12.83 -25.00 -6.67
C ASP A 443 13.74 -25.37 -7.84
N THR A 444 13.39 -24.95 -9.07
CA THR A 444 14.17 -25.35 -10.26
C THR A 444 15.62 -24.89 -10.21
N THR A 445 15.88 -23.66 -9.73
CA THR A 445 17.25 -23.14 -9.62
C THR A 445 18.03 -23.88 -8.53
N ILE A 446 17.40 -24.10 -7.38
CA ILE A 446 18.03 -24.79 -6.24
C ILE A 446 18.32 -26.26 -6.60
N GLU A 447 17.36 -26.97 -7.18
CA GLU A 447 17.51 -28.35 -7.64
C GLU A 447 18.60 -28.47 -8.70
N THR A 448 18.66 -27.53 -9.64
CA THR A 448 19.71 -27.50 -10.67
C THR A 448 21.09 -27.32 -10.03
N MET A 449 21.21 -26.41 -9.06
CA MET A 449 22.47 -26.19 -8.34
C MET A 449 22.89 -27.42 -7.54
N ASN A 450 21.96 -28.01 -6.78
CA ASN A 450 22.22 -29.22 -6.00
C ASN A 450 22.65 -30.38 -6.91
N ARG A 451 21.94 -30.60 -8.03
CA ARG A 451 22.30 -31.62 -9.02
C ARG A 451 23.71 -31.40 -9.60
N ILE A 452 24.06 -30.17 -9.94
CA ILE A 452 25.40 -29.84 -10.46
C ILE A 452 26.46 -30.11 -9.39
N GLN A 453 26.23 -29.69 -8.15
CA GLN A 453 27.15 -29.90 -7.03
C GLN A 453 27.32 -31.38 -6.69
N GLU A 454 26.22 -32.13 -6.65
CA GLU A 454 26.25 -33.58 -6.48
C GLU A 454 27.04 -34.25 -7.61
N ALA A 455 26.86 -33.83 -8.86
CA ALA A 455 27.62 -34.35 -9.99
C ALA A 455 29.13 -34.03 -9.90
N ILE A 456 29.50 -32.86 -9.37
CA ILE A 456 30.92 -32.49 -9.12
C ILE A 456 31.53 -33.38 -8.05
N VAL A 457 30.79 -33.68 -6.99
CA VAL A 457 31.31 -34.44 -5.84
C VAL A 457 31.30 -35.96 -6.12
N TRP A 458 30.29 -36.46 -6.82
CA TRP A 458 30.00 -37.89 -6.93
C TRP A 458 30.00 -38.44 -8.36
N GLY A 459 30.25 -37.61 -9.37
CA GLY A 459 30.39 -38.08 -10.76
C GLY A 459 31.61 -39.00 -10.89
N GLN A 460 31.40 -40.25 -11.34
CA GLN A 460 32.50 -41.13 -11.76
C GLN A 460 32.88 -40.82 -13.22
N ASP A 461 34.18 -40.86 -13.52
CA ASP A 461 34.78 -40.58 -14.83
C ASP A 461 34.25 -41.47 -15.97
#